data_AF-A0A358U2C6-F1
#
_entry.id   AF-A0A358U2C6-F1
#
_cell.length_a   1.000
_cell.length_b   1.000
_cell.length_c   1.000
_cell.angle_alpha   90.00
_cell.angle_beta   90.00
_cell.angle_gamma   90.00
#
_symmetry.space_group_name_H-M   'P 1'
#
loop_
_entity.id
_entity.type
_entity.pdbx_description
1 polymer ?
#
loop_
_entity_poly.entity_id
_entity_poly.type
_entity_poly.pdbx_seq_one_letter_code
_entity_poly.pdbx_strand_id
1 'polypeptide(L)'
;MYRDERGTLYHPHCGEDISIGTIAVENYHKLAWTFNKVLYIEKEGFFNVLKEKKIPEKYDMALLTSKGYASRAVKDLLDAIGENSGEEITFFCIHDADAYGTTIYDTLQNETGARPGRKVKIINLGLDPEEAVAMGLEIEKVVKSGRKKGVASYVDPVWEKWLQECRVELNAMSTPQFLAWLEGKIQLYDKGKDTAR
;
A
#
# COMPACT_ATOMS: atom_id res chain seq x y z
N MET A 1 6.35 1.75 -28.64
CA MET A 1 5.06 1.40 -28.01
C MET A 1 4.99 2.18 -26.70
N TYR A 2 4.40 3.38 -26.74
CA TYR A 2 4.24 4.22 -25.55
C TYR A 2 3.29 3.52 -24.58
N ARG A 3 3.72 3.33 -23.33
CA ARG A 3 2.92 2.67 -22.28
C ARG A 3 2.25 3.76 -21.45
N ASP A 4 0.93 3.65 -21.30
CA ASP A 4 0.14 4.54 -20.43
C ASP A 4 0.71 4.60 -19.01
N GLU A 5 0.58 5.76 -18.37
CA GLU A 5 0.91 6.00 -16.97
C GLU A 5 0.12 5.01 -16.09
N ARG A 6 0.82 4.21 -15.28
CA ARG A 6 0.19 3.12 -14.50
C ARG A 6 0.10 3.43 -13.01
N GLY A 7 0.54 4.61 -12.58
CA GLY A 7 0.61 5.00 -11.18
C GLY A 7 1.39 6.28 -10.97
N THR A 8 1.49 6.70 -9.70
CA THR A 8 2.16 7.94 -9.28
C THR A 8 2.89 7.71 -7.97
N LEU A 9 4.14 8.19 -7.89
CA LEU A 9 4.90 8.33 -6.64
C LEU A 9 4.89 9.81 -6.24
N TYR A 10 4.36 10.11 -5.08
CA TYR A 10 4.43 11.42 -4.45
C TYR A 10 5.53 11.45 -3.41
N HIS A 11 6.39 12.46 -3.49
CA HIS A 11 7.52 12.62 -2.58
C HIS A 11 7.21 13.68 -1.50
N PRO A 12 7.34 13.34 -0.20
CA PRO A 12 6.75 14.14 0.88
C PRO A 12 7.40 15.54 1.01
N HIS A 13 8.72 15.66 0.83
CA HIS A 13 9.39 16.94 1.11
C HIS A 13 9.47 17.92 -0.04
N CYS A 14 9.33 17.47 -1.29
CA CYS A 14 9.34 18.34 -2.46
C CYS A 14 7.95 18.54 -3.07
N GLY A 15 6.96 17.73 -2.69
CA GLY A 15 5.60 17.83 -3.21
C GLY A 15 5.47 17.40 -4.68
N GLU A 16 6.46 16.67 -5.21
CA GLU A 16 6.52 16.27 -6.60
C GLU A 16 5.76 14.95 -6.82
N ASP A 17 4.93 14.93 -7.87
CA ASP A 17 4.32 13.72 -8.42
C ASP A 17 5.19 13.18 -9.56
N ILE A 18 5.63 11.94 -9.43
CA ILE A 18 6.43 11.24 -10.45
C ILE A 18 5.53 10.16 -11.05
N SER A 19 5.18 10.31 -12.33
CA SER A 19 4.42 9.29 -13.06
C SER A 19 5.21 8.00 -13.14
N ILE A 20 4.60 6.90 -12.70
CA ILE A 20 5.20 5.57 -12.70
C ILE A 20 4.81 4.86 -13.99
N GLY A 21 5.65 5.05 -15.00
CA GLY A 21 5.74 4.23 -16.20
C GLY A 21 7.13 3.60 -16.31
N THR A 22 7.30 2.55 -17.13
CA THR A 22 8.56 1.78 -17.20
C THR A 22 9.81 2.66 -17.31
N ILE A 23 9.81 3.67 -18.19
CA ILE A 23 10.98 4.54 -18.42
C ILE A 23 11.22 5.52 -17.25
N ALA A 24 10.16 6.04 -16.63
CA ALA A 24 10.29 7.00 -15.53
C ALA A 24 10.82 6.33 -14.26
N VAL A 25 10.42 5.07 -14.02
CA VAL A 25 10.92 4.27 -12.89
C VAL A 25 12.37 3.83 -13.12
N GLU A 26 12.72 3.42 -14.35
CA GLU A 26 14.10 3.04 -14.69
C GLU A 26 15.12 4.15 -14.42
N ASN A 27 14.71 5.42 -14.54
CA ASN A 27 15.56 6.58 -14.27
C ASN A 27 15.33 7.19 -12.88
N TYR A 28 14.45 6.60 -12.06
CA TYR A 28 14.18 7.13 -10.73
C TYR A 28 15.33 6.80 -9.79
N HIS A 29 15.95 7.83 -9.24
CA HIS A 29 16.95 7.71 -8.20
C HIS A 29 16.45 8.39 -6.93
N LYS A 30 16.20 7.58 -5.90
CA LYS A 30 15.90 8.11 -4.57
C LYS A 30 17.14 8.82 -4.02
N LEU A 31 17.01 10.09 -3.68
CA LEU A 31 18.04 10.81 -2.93
C LEU A 31 18.15 10.20 -1.51
N ALA A 32 19.38 10.06 -1.02
CA ALA A 32 19.61 9.50 0.32
C ALA A 32 18.93 10.36 1.40
N TRP A 33 18.43 9.73 2.46
CA TRP A 33 17.84 10.41 3.63
C TRP A 33 16.59 11.27 3.37
N THR A 34 15.91 11.10 2.23
CA THR A 34 14.66 11.85 1.95
C THR A 34 13.43 11.28 2.64
N PHE A 35 13.23 9.97 2.62
CA PHE A 35 12.16 9.27 3.32
C PHE A 35 12.61 7.83 3.55
N ASN A 36 12.02 7.16 4.54
CA ASN A 36 12.27 5.74 4.81
C ASN A 36 11.01 4.87 4.83
N LYS A 37 9.85 5.48 4.55
CA LYS A 37 8.57 4.80 4.46
C LYS A 37 7.91 5.05 3.11
N VAL A 38 7.17 4.07 2.62
CA VAL A 38 6.31 4.20 1.44
C VAL A 38 4.93 3.64 1.77
N LEU A 39 3.85 4.35 1.47
CA LEU A 39 2.49 3.84 1.55
C LEU A 39 1.95 3.57 0.14
N TYR A 40 1.60 2.33 -0.13
CA TYR A 40 0.95 1.91 -1.36
C TYR A 40 -0.58 1.85 -1.20
N ILE A 41 -1.28 2.49 -2.13
CA ILE A 41 -2.73 2.42 -2.28
C ILE A 41 -3.15 2.31 -3.75
N GLU A 42 -3.96 1.31 -4.09
CA GLU A 42 -4.45 1.12 -5.47
C GLU A 42 -5.42 2.23 -5.93
N LYS A 43 -6.19 2.82 -5.01
CA LYS A 43 -7.24 3.79 -5.31
C LYS A 43 -6.74 5.23 -5.30
N GLU A 44 -6.77 5.89 -6.47
CA GLU A 44 -6.38 7.31 -6.63
C GLU A 44 -7.20 8.30 -5.78
N GLY A 45 -8.46 7.98 -5.44
CA GLY A 45 -9.29 8.88 -4.63
C GLY A 45 -8.69 9.18 -3.25
N PHE A 46 -8.16 8.16 -2.58
CA PHE A 46 -7.48 8.32 -1.28
C PHE A 46 -6.13 9.00 -1.43
N PHE A 47 -5.46 8.87 -2.58
CA PHE A 47 -4.17 9.49 -2.83
C PHE A 47 -4.24 11.02 -2.65
N ASN A 48 -5.26 11.64 -3.24
CA ASN A 48 -5.48 13.09 -3.14
C ASN A 48 -5.83 13.52 -1.71
N VAL A 49 -6.69 12.76 -1.03
CA VAL A 49 -7.09 13.04 0.36
C VAL A 49 -5.87 13.03 1.29
N LEU A 50 -4.98 12.04 1.14
CA LEU A 50 -3.78 11.92 1.98
C LEU A 50 -2.81 13.07 1.75
N LYS A 51 -2.63 13.51 0.50
CA LYS A 51 -1.83 14.69 0.15
C LYS A 51 -2.42 15.96 0.73
N GLU A 52 -3.73 16.18 0.60
CA GLU A 52 -4.41 17.37 1.14
C GLU A 52 -4.24 17.47 2.66
N LYS A 53 -4.30 16.34 3.37
CA LYS A 53 -4.11 16.26 4.82
C LYS A 53 -2.65 16.19 5.27
N LYS A 54 -1.70 16.24 4.33
CA LYS A 54 -0.24 16.20 4.59
C LYS A 54 0.21 14.97 5.40
N ILE A 55 -0.47 13.83 5.20
CA ILE A 55 -0.10 12.57 5.83
C ILE A 55 1.31 12.10 5.40
N PRO A 56 1.69 12.15 4.10
CA PRO A 56 3.04 11.80 3.65
C PRO A 56 4.14 12.58 4.39
N GLU A 57 3.96 13.88 4.56
CA GLU A 57 4.88 14.79 5.24
C GLU A 57 4.94 14.51 6.73
N LYS A 58 3.78 14.34 7.36
CA LYS A 58 3.66 14.10 8.80
C LYS A 58 4.44 12.85 9.24
N TYR A 59 4.45 11.81 8.42
CA TYR A 59 5.05 10.51 8.74
C TYR A 59 6.37 10.22 8.00
N ASP A 60 6.92 11.22 7.31
CA ASP A 60 8.16 11.12 6.53
C ASP A 60 8.12 9.92 5.55
N MET A 61 7.06 9.91 4.75
CA MET A 61 6.61 8.75 3.97
C MET A 61 6.23 9.15 2.55
N ALA A 62 6.78 8.47 1.55
CA ALA A 62 6.31 8.62 0.18
C ALA A 62 4.96 7.95 -0.02
N LEU A 63 4.14 8.49 -0.92
CA LEU A 63 2.83 7.94 -1.23
C LEU A 63 2.85 7.39 -2.66
N LEU A 64 2.35 6.17 -2.82
CA LEU A 64 2.43 5.43 -4.06
C LEU A 64 1.03 4.94 -4.44
N THR A 65 0.64 5.16 -5.69
CA THR A 65 -0.55 4.54 -6.26
C THR A 65 -0.26 3.87 -7.59
N SER A 66 -1.03 2.84 -7.92
CA SER A 66 -0.99 2.20 -9.23
C SER A 66 -2.36 1.63 -9.60
N LYS A 67 -2.78 1.88 -10.85
CA LYS A 67 -4.01 1.31 -11.41
C LYS A 67 -3.77 -0.13 -11.83
N GLY A 68 -4.62 -1.05 -11.33
CA GLY A 68 -4.71 -2.42 -11.81
C GLY A 68 -3.41 -3.16 -11.65
N TYR A 69 -3.06 -3.48 -10.40
CA TYR A 69 -1.94 -4.34 -10.00
C TYR A 69 -0.76 -4.33 -11.00
N ALA A 70 -0.17 -3.16 -11.25
CA ALA A 70 0.99 -3.03 -12.15
C ALA A 70 2.25 -3.50 -11.44
N SER A 71 2.27 -4.80 -11.12
CA SER A 71 3.29 -5.47 -10.32
C SER A 71 4.69 -5.14 -10.80
N ARG A 72 4.92 -5.05 -12.11
CA ARG A 72 6.25 -4.73 -12.65
C ARG A 72 6.73 -3.32 -12.32
N ALA A 73 5.89 -2.30 -12.45
CA ALA A 73 6.32 -0.93 -12.21
C ALA A 73 6.54 -0.66 -10.71
N VAL A 74 5.71 -1.25 -9.85
CA VAL A 74 5.92 -1.24 -8.39
C VAL A 74 7.19 -2.03 -8.03
N LYS A 75 7.47 -3.18 -8.68
CA LYS A 75 8.72 -3.93 -8.49
C LYS A 75 9.94 -3.10 -8.88
N ASP A 76 9.93 -2.50 -10.06
CA ASP A 76 11.04 -1.68 -10.55
C ASP A 76 11.28 -0.49 -9.60
N LEU A 77 10.21 0.06 -9.01
CA LEU A 77 10.32 1.13 -8.02
C LEU A 77 10.86 0.61 -6.67
N LEU A 78 10.41 -0.55 -6.21
CA LEU A 78 10.95 -1.21 -5.01
C LEU A 78 12.43 -1.54 -5.17
N ASP A 79 12.86 -1.97 -6.36
CA ASP A 79 14.27 -2.14 -6.72
C ASP A 79 15.00 -0.79 -6.65
N ALA A 80 14.51 0.23 -7.35
CA ALA A 80 15.14 1.55 -7.41
C ALA A 80 15.29 2.21 -6.04
N ILE A 81 14.30 2.04 -5.15
CA ILE A 81 14.30 2.57 -3.79
C ILE A 81 15.18 1.70 -2.86
N GLY A 82 15.11 0.37 -2.98
CA GLY A 82 15.78 -0.58 -2.08
C GLY A 82 17.26 -0.84 -2.39
N GLU A 83 17.69 -0.72 -3.66
CA GLU A 83 19.10 -0.89 -4.07
C GLU A 83 19.93 0.37 -3.80
N ASN A 84 19.33 1.55 -3.95
CA ASN A 84 20.03 2.84 -3.82
C ASN A 84 19.98 3.43 -2.40
N SER A 85 19.24 2.80 -1.48
CA SER A 85 19.20 3.25 -0.09
C SER A 85 20.25 2.52 0.74
N GLY A 86 21.11 3.28 1.42
CA GLY A 86 21.91 2.76 2.52
C GLY A 86 21.05 2.25 3.69
N GLU A 87 19.75 2.57 3.67
CA GLU A 87 18.75 2.43 4.73
C GLU A 87 17.73 1.33 4.41
N GLU A 88 17.11 0.74 5.43
CA GLU A 88 15.95 -0.13 5.25
C GLU A 88 14.70 0.71 5.00
N ILE A 89 13.96 0.37 3.95
CA ILE A 89 12.72 1.05 3.58
C ILE A 89 11.53 0.20 4.03
N THR A 90 10.64 0.82 4.82
CA THR A 90 9.38 0.19 5.22
C THR A 90 8.29 0.52 4.19
N PHE A 91 7.66 -0.51 3.63
CA PHE A 91 6.64 -0.36 2.62
C PHE A 91 5.30 -0.85 3.17
N PHE A 92 4.41 0.09 3.47
CA PHE A 92 3.05 -0.17 3.90
C PHE A 92 2.15 -0.45 2.71
N CYS A 93 1.33 -1.49 2.81
CA CYS A 93 0.29 -1.79 1.84
C CYS A 93 -1.08 -1.67 2.49
N ILE A 94 -1.98 -0.87 1.91
CA ILE A 94 -3.40 -0.86 2.28
C ILE A 94 -4.26 -1.41 1.14
N HIS A 95 -5.27 -2.17 1.50
CA HIS A 95 -6.19 -2.81 0.58
C HIS A 95 -7.59 -2.92 1.21
N ASP A 96 -8.59 -3.16 0.36
CA ASP A 96 -9.96 -3.48 0.76
C ASP A 96 -10.03 -4.85 1.45
N ALA A 97 -11.05 -5.08 2.29
CA ALA A 97 -11.33 -6.39 2.86
C ALA A 97 -12.04 -7.28 1.82
N ASP A 98 -11.29 -7.69 0.81
CA ASP A 98 -11.74 -8.61 -0.23
C ASP A 98 -10.65 -9.63 -0.58
N ALA A 99 -11.04 -10.70 -1.27
CA ALA A 99 -10.11 -11.77 -1.63
C ALA A 99 -8.89 -11.26 -2.42
N TYR A 100 -9.07 -10.36 -3.39
CA TYR A 100 -7.98 -9.83 -4.21
C TYR A 100 -7.07 -8.90 -3.41
N GLY A 101 -7.63 -8.02 -2.58
CA GLY A 101 -6.89 -7.10 -1.71
C GLY A 101 -5.89 -7.85 -0.84
N THR A 102 -6.31 -8.96 -0.23
CA THR A 102 -5.40 -9.77 0.60
C THR A 102 -4.19 -10.29 -0.19
N THR A 103 -4.37 -10.67 -1.46
CA THR A 103 -3.29 -11.20 -2.31
C THR A 103 -2.27 -10.16 -2.78
N ILE A 104 -2.59 -8.86 -2.70
CA ILE A 104 -1.65 -7.76 -3.01
C ILE A 104 -0.44 -7.85 -2.08
N TYR A 105 -0.69 -7.99 -0.77
CA TYR A 105 0.36 -8.12 0.22
C TYR A 105 1.24 -9.36 -0.02
N ASP A 106 0.63 -10.54 -0.20
CA ASP A 106 1.36 -11.79 -0.45
C ASP A 106 2.27 -11.67 -1.68
N THR A 107 1.77 -11.02 -2.73
CA THR A 107 2.56 -10.85 -3.93
C THR A 107 3.71 -9.85 -3.71
N LEU A 108 3.49 -8.71 -3.06
CA LEU A 108 4.58 -7.77 -2.71
C LEU A 108 5.65 -8.44 -1.82
N GLN A 109 5.23 -9.27 -0.87
CA GLN A 109 6.10 -10.02 0.03
C GLN A 109 6.94 -11.06 -0.74
N ASN A 110 6.30 -11.89 -1.57
CA ASN A 110 6.98 -12.91 -2.38
C ASN A 110 7.99 -12.30 -3.35
N GLU A 111 7.63 -11.18 -3.98
CA GLU A 111 8.51 -10.46 -4.90
C GLU A 111 9.71 -9.84 -4.20
N THR A 112 9.56 -9.41 -2.95
CA THR A 112 10.68 -8.93 -2.13
C THR A 112 11.58 -10.08 -1.72
N GLY A 113 11.03 -11.24 -1.33
CA GLY A 113 11.79 -12.44 -0.98
C GLY A 113 12.58 -13.05 -2.15
N ALA A 114 12.11 -12.88 -3.39
CA ALA A 114 12.81 -13.35 -4.60
C ALA A 114 14.16 -12.64 -4.85
N ARG A 115 14.45 -11.53 -4.15
CA ARG A 115 15.70 -10.77 -4.25
C ARG A 115 16.27 -10.45 -2.86
N PRO A 116 17.08 -11.33 -2.26
CA PRO A 116 17.55 -11.20 -0.89
C PRO A 116 18.45 -9.98 -0.63
N GLY A 117 18.92 -9.28 -1.67
CA GLY A 117 19.67 -8.02 -1.53
C GLY A 117 18.81 -6.78 -1.26
N ARG A 118 17.48 -6.87 -1.38
CA ARG A 118 16.58 -5.73 -1.15
C ARG A 118 16.46 -5.44 0.34
N LYS A 119 16.76 -4.20 0.73
CA LYS A 119 16.50 -3.68 2.09
C LYS A 119 15.09 -3.11 2.20
N VAL A 120 14.09 -3.90 1.84
CA VAL A 120 12.68 -3.50 1.89
C VAL A 120 11.93 -4.42 2.83
N LYS A 121 11.19 -3.82 3.76
CA LYS A 121 10.29 -4.52 4.68
C LYS A 121 8.84 -4.19 4.31
N ILE A 122 8.08 -5.18 3.85
CA ILE A 122 6.65 -5.00 3.58
C ILE A 122 5.87 -5.16 4.88
N ILE A 123 4.90 -4.27 5.11
CA ILE A 123 3.99 -4.32 6.26
C ILE A 123 2.57 -4.18 5.73
N ASN A 124 1.72 -5.17 6.05
CA ASN A 124 0.30 -5.10 5.72
C ASN A 124 -0.44 -4.19 6.71
N LEU A 125 -1.05 -3.11 6.22
CA LEU A 125 -1.96 -2.24 6.96
C LEU A 125 -3.41 -2.34 6.43
N GLY A 126 -3.68 -3.28 5.52
CA GLY A 126 -4.97 -3.45 4.87
C GLY A 126 -6.13 -3.64 5.85
N LEU A 127 -7.35 -3.41 5.35
CA LEU A 127 -8.56 -3.64 6.13
C LEU A 127 -8.79 -5.14 6.24
N ASP A 128 -8.71 -5.67 7.46
CA ASP A 128 -9.04 -7.06 7.73
C ASP A 128 -10.57 -7.22 7.83
N PRO A 129 -11.14 -8.36 7.40
CA PRO A 129 -12.57 -8.56 7.41
C PRO A 129 -13.17 -8.59 8.83
N GLU A 130 -12.41 -9.07 9.82
CA GLU A 130 -12.80 -8.97 11.24
C GLU A 130 -12.93 -7.53 11.71
N GLU A 131 -11.94 -6.71 11.38
CA GLU A 131 -11.90 -5.30 11.72
C GLU A 131 -13.07 -4.57 11.05
N ALA A 132 -13.32 -4.83 9.77
CA ALA A 132 -14.43 -4.23 9.03
C ALA A 132 -15.79 -4.55 9.64
N VAL A 133 -16.01 -5.81 10.05
CA VAL A 133 -17.24 -6.24 10.72
C VAL A 133 -17.37 -5.62 12.10
N ALA A 134 -16.30 -5.58 12.88
CA ALA A 134 -16.29 -4.96 14.21
C ALA A 134 -16.57 -3.44 14.15
N MET A 135 -16.11 -2.77 13.09
CA MET A 135 -16.38 -1.36 12.81
C MET A 135 -17.81 -1.09 12.31
N GLY A 136 -18.58 -2.14 11.99
CA GLY A 136 -19.93 -2.01 11.45
C GLY A 136 -19.99 -1.38 10.06
N LEU A 137 -18.94 -1.58 9.25
CA LEU A 137 -18.87 -1.05 7.88
C LEU A 137 -19.88 -1.75 6.96
N GLU A 138 -20.23 -1.08 5.86
CA GLU A 138 -21.13 -1.64 4.86
C GLU A 138 -20.52 -2.88 4.20
N ILE A 139 -21.23 -4.01 4.30
CA ILE A 139 -20.82 -5.29 3.72
C ILE A 139 -21.53 -5.50 2.39
N GLU A 140 -20.76 -5.68 1.34
CA GLU A 140 -21.27 -6.02 0.01
C GLU A 140 -21.17 -7.52 -0.25
N LYS A 141 -22.15 -8.07 -0.98
CA LYS A 141 -22.12 -9.46 -1.43
C LYS A 141 -21.30 -9.58 -2.71
N VAL A 142 -20.40 -10.55 -2.72
CA VAL A 142 -19.61 -10.93 -3.90
C VAL A 142 -20.47 -11.78 -4.83
N VAL A 143 -20.49 -11.43 -6.12
CA VAL A 143 -21.14 -12.27 -7.14
C VAL A 143 -20.41 -13.61 -7.21
N LYS A 144 -21.17 -14.71 -7.03
CA LYS A 144 -20.61 -16.06 -7.09
C LYS A 144 -20.04 -16.33 -8.47
N SER A 145 -18.72 -16.45 -8.55
CA SER A 145 -18.02 -17.05 -9.68
C SER A 145 -17.93 -18.56 -9.46
N GLY A 146 -17.98 -19.37 -10.53
CA GLY A 146 -17.79 -20.83 -10.44
C GLY A 146 -16.39 -21.28 -10.00
N ARG A 147 -15.49 -20.35 -9.67
CA ARG A 147 -14.12 -20.59 -9.18
C ARG A 147 -13.93 -19.87 -7.85
N LYS A 148 -13.27 -20.55 -6.90
CA LYS A 148 -12.83 -19.98 -5.62
C LYS A 148 -11.78 -18.91 -5.88
N LYS A 149 -11.92 -17.74 -5.24
CA LYS A 149 -10.92 -16.68 -5.31
C LYS A 149 -9.76 -17.01 -4.37
N GLY A 150 -8.54 -16.72 -4.82
CA GLY A 150 -7.36 -16.80 -3.95
C GLY A 150 -7.47 -15.79 -2.83
N VAL A 151 -7.10 -16.20 -1.61
CA VAL A 151 -7.02 -15.37 -0.42
C VAL A 151 -5.65 -15.61 0.20
N ALA A 152 -5.06 -14.57 0.77
CA ALA A 152 -3.74 -14.67 1.35
C ALA A 152 -3.68 -15.60 2.56
N SER A 153 -2.52 -16.22 2.75
CA SER A 153 -2.32 -17.25 3.79
C SER A 153 -2.37 -16.73 5.23
N TYR A 154 -2.24 -15.41 5.43
CA TYR A 154 -2.34 -14.79 6.76
C TYR A 154 -3.79 -14.68 7.27
N VAL A 155 -4.78 -14.86 6.40
CA VAL A 155 -6.19 -14.71 6.74
C VAL A 155 -6.71 -15.97 7.40
N ASP A 156 -7.41 -15.84 8.53
CA ASP A 156 -8.04 -16.98 9.22
C ASP A 156 -9.03 -17.72 8.29
N PRO A 157 -9.09 -19.08 8.33
CA PRO A 157 -10.00 -19.85 7.47
C PRO A 157 -11.48 -19.47 7.54
N VAL A 158 -11.96 -18.94 8.67
CA VAL A 158 -13.35 -18.45 8.81
C VAL A 158 -13.54 -17.22 7.91
N TRP A 159 -12.60 -16.29 7.96
CA TRP A 159 -12.60 -15.09 7.14
C TRP A 159 -12.28 -15.37 5.67
N GLU A 160 -11.45 -16.37 5.39
CA GLU A 160 -11.18 -16.83 4.03
C GLU A 160 -12.48 -17.26 3.32
N LYS A 161 -13.34 -18.01 4.02
CA LYS A 161 -14.67 -18.41 3.53
C LYS A 161 -15.59 -17.20 3.40
N TRP A 162 -15.58 -16.32 4.38
CA TRP A 162 -16.38 -15.09 4.37
C TRP A 162 -16.06 -14.21 3.14
N LEU A 163 -14.78 -14.05 2.80
CA LEU A 163 -14.31 -13.29 1.64
C LEU A 163 -14.70 -13.90 0.27
N GLN A 164 -15.20 -15.14 0.24
CA GLN A 164 -15.76 -15.72 -0.98
C GLN A 164 -17.17 -15.18 -1.28
N GLU A 165 -17.90 -14.74 -0.25
CA GLU A 165 -19.29 -14.32 -0.35
C GLU A 165 -19.50 -12.83 -0.04
N CYS A 166 -18.56 -12.22 0.67
CA CYS A 166 -18.65 -10.86 1.18
C CYS A 166 -17.36 -10.08 0.91
N ARG A 167 -17.48 -8.75 0.88
CA ARG A 167 -16.35 -7.81 0.82
C ARG A 167 -16.71 -6.51 1.55
N VAL A 168 -15.69 -5.79 2.01
CA VAL A 168 -15.83 -4.40 2.45
C VAL A 168 -14.77 -3.55 1.76
N GLU A 169 -15.20 -2.49 1.09
CA GLU A 169 -14.27 -1.51 0.52
C GLU A 169 -13.82 -0.51 1.59
N LEU A 170 -12.59 0.01 1.49
CA LEU A 170 -12.11 1.12 2.31
C LEU A 170 -13.06 2.34 2.23
N ASN A 171 -13.74 2.52 1.08
CA ASN A 171 -14.72 3.58 0.87
C ASN A 171 -15.98 3.46 1.75
N ALA A 172 -16.19 2.32 2.41
CA ALA A 172 -17.26 2.18 3.41
C ALA A 172 -16.97 3.03 4.67
N MET A 173 -15.72 3.44 4.89
CA MET A 173 -15.38 4.41 5.92
C MET A 173 -15.64 5.83 5.43
N SER A 174 -16.13 6.69 6.33
CA SER A 174 -16.08 8.13 6.09
C SER A 174 -14.62 8.62 6.00
N THR A 175 -14.36 9.72 5.29
CA THR A 175 -12.99 10.26 5.19
C THR A 175 -12.30 10.48 6.55
N PRO A 176 -12.95 11.08 7.57
CA PRO A 176 -12.35 11.21 8.90
C PRO A 176 -12.04 9.86 9.56
N GLN A 177 -12.93 8.88 9.42
CA GLN A 177 -12.74 7.53 9.96
C GLN A 177 -11.57 6.82 9.27
N PHE A 178 -11.48 6.90 7.94
CA PHE A 178 -10.38 6.33 7.17
C PHE A 178 -9.02 6.91 7.60
N LEU A 179 -8.94 8.24 7.75
CA LEU A 179 -7.72 8.91 8.19
C LEU A 179 -7.32 8.45 9.60
N ALA A 180 -8.26 8.45 10.55
CA ALA A 180 -8.00 8.01 11.92
C ALA A 180 -7.55 6.53 11.98
N TRP A 181 -8.20 5.65 11.22
CA TRP A 181 -7.85 4.24 11.09
C TRP A 181 -6.43 4.06 10.53
N LEU A 182 -6.13 4.72 9.42
CA LEU A 182 -4.83 4.62 8.77
C LEU A 182 -3.71 5.18 9.65
N GLU A 183 -3.90 6.36 10.24
CA GLU A 183 -2.92 6.97 11.11
C GLU A 183 -2.67 6.12 12.36
N GLY A 184 -3.71 5.54 12.95
CA GLY A 184 -3.59 4.60 14.07
C GLY A 184 -2.71 3.40 13.71
N LYS A 185 -2.89 2.83 12.50
CA LYS A 185 -2.05 1.73 11.99
C LYS A 185 -0.61 2.16 11.73
N ILE A 186 -0.40 3.32 11.11
CA ILE A 186 0.96 3.85 10.85
C ILE A 186 1.72 4.10 12.15
N GLN A 187 1.07 4.67 13.17
CA GLN A 187 1.68 5.00 14.46
C GLN A 187 2.29 3.79 15.20
N LEU A 188 1.78 2.57 14.95
CA LEU A 188 2.36 1.34 15.51
C LEU A 188 3.78 1.06 14.98
N TYR A 189 4.11 1.61 13.81
CA TYR A 189 5.39 1.41 13.12
C TYR A 189 6.21 2.69 13.01
N ASP A 190 5.59 3.84 13.23
CA ASP A 190 6.28 5.11 13.43
C ASP A 190 6.85 5.13 14.85
N LYS A 191 7.92 4.37 15.05
CA LYS A 191 8.82 4.59 16.18
C LYS A 191 9.35 6.00 15.95
N GLY A 192 8.82 6.95 16.73
CA GLY A 192 9.15 8.36 16.59
C GLY A 192 10.66 8.49 16.38
N LYS A 193 11.06 9.39 15.47
CA LYS A 193 12.41 9.94 15.56
C LYS A 193 12.54 10.35 17.03
N ASP A 194 13.36 9.63 17.80
CA ASP A 194 13.77 10.09 19.12
C ASP A 194 14.30 11.49 18.87
N THR A 195 13.48 12.50 19.15
CA THR A 195 13.90 13.86 19.29
C THR A 195 14.64 13.90 20.62
N ALA A 196 15.82 13.29 20.65
CA ALA A 196 16.87 13.66 21.57
C ALA A 196 17.35 15.03 21.09
N ARG A 197 16.69 16.07 21.60
CA ARG A 197 17.25 17.40 21.77
C ARG A 197 17.03 17.83 23.21
#